data_AF-A0A1F7RNI7-F1
#
_entry.id   AF-A0A1F7RNI7-F1
#
_cell.length_a   1.000
_cell.length_b   1.000
_cell.length_c   1.000
_cell.angle_alpha   90.00
_cell.angle_beta   90.00
_cell.angle_gamma   90.00
#
_symmetry.space_group_name_H-M   'P 1'
#
loop_
_entity.id
_entity.type
_entity.pdbx_description
1 polymer ?
#
loop_
_entity_poly.entity_id
_entity_poly.type
_entity_poly.pdbx_seq_one_letter_code
_entity_poly.pdbx_strand_id
1 'polypeptide(L)'
;MNEYILIAACGGFAYNVVPLLELWKTPKESRPDFGELLYWLPYIAWPFLAGFLLYLYESPELKLSKLLAFHIGVSAPLVIRTMIQVLPVTPDKIKLEDLNQ
;
A
#
# COMPACT_ATOMS: atom_id res chain seq x y z
N MET A 1 -14.48 -11.01 14.34
CA MET A 1 -13.55 -10.43 13.34
C MET A 1 -13.02 -11.57 12.50
N ASN A 2 -13.16 -11.50 11.18
CA ASN A 2 -12.89 -12.63 10.29
C ASN A 2 -11.38 -12.94 10.27
N GLU A 3 -10.98 -14.20 10.51
CA GLU A 3 -9.56 -14.58 10.65
C GLU A 3 -8.74 -14.26 9.38
N TYR A 4 -9.40 -14.30 8.22
CA TYR A 4 -8.78 -13.96 6.94
C TYR A 4 -8.35 -12.50 6.84
N ILE A 5 -9.08 -11.56 7.47
CA ILE A 5 -8.73 -10.14 7.46
C ILE A 5 -7.42 -9.92 8.22
N LEU A 6 -7.23 -10.62 9.34
CA LEU A 6 -5.96 -10.60 10.07
C LEU A 6 -4.82 -11.19 9.24
N ILE A 7 -5.08 -12.28 8.52
CA ILE A 7 -4.09 -12.91 7.64
C ILE A 7 -3.72 -11.98 6.47
N ALA A 8 -4.68 -11.27 5.88
CA ALA A 8 -4.41 -10.26 4.87
C ALA A 8 -3.63 -9.07 5.45
N ALA A 9 -3.96 -8.60 6.65
CA ALA A 9 -3.18 -7.57 7.32
C ALA A 9 -1.72 -8.00 7.56
N CYS A 10 -1.48 -9.27 7.92
CA CYS A 10 -0.14 -9.85 7.99
C CYS A 10 0.56 -9.86 6.62
N GLY A 11 -0.16 -10.13 5.53
CA GLY A 11 0.37 -10.00 4.17
C GLY A 11 0.77 -8.56 3.81
N GLY A 12 -0.07 -7.59 4.17
CA GLY A 12 0.24 -6.16 3.99
C GLY A 12 1.41 -5.71 4.85
N PHE A 13 1.60 -6.29 6.04
CA PHE A 13 2.79 -6.07 6.85
C PHE A 13 4.04 -6.69 6.19
N ALA A 14 3.93 -7.91 5.66
CA ALA A 14 5.02 -8.61 5.00
C ALA A 14 5.56 -7.84 3.78
N TYR A 15 4.70 -7.08 3.08
CA TYR A 15 5.15 -6.18 2.01
C TYR A 15 6.22 -5.19 2.49
N ASN A 16 6.07 -4.64 3.70
CA ASN A 16 7.04 -3.70 4.24
C ASN A 16 8.40 -4.36 4.50
N VAL A 17 8.49 -5.68 4.69
CA VAL A 17 9.79 -6.36 4.93
C VAL A 17 10.78 -6.12 3.78
N VAL A 18 10.29 -6.03 2.53
CA VAL A 18 11.13 -5.80 1.35
C VAL A 18 11.95 -4.50 1.46
N PRO A 19 11.35 -3.31 1.68
CA PRO A 19 12.12 -2.10 1.85
C PRO A 19 13.04 -2.10 3.09
N LEU A 20 12.74 -2.82 4.18
CA LEU A 20 13.73 -2.93 5.29
C LEU A 20 14.96 -3.73 4.87
N LEU A 21 14.78 -4.78 4.06
CA LEU A 21 15.90 -5.56 3.55
C LEU A 21 16.79 -4.73 2.63
N GLU A 22 16.21 -3.81 1.86
CA GLU A 22 16.95 -2.84 1.05
C GLU A 22 17.69 -1.81 1.93
N LEU A 23 17.03 -1.31 2.98
CA LEU A 23 17.64 -0.41 3.96
C LEU A 23 18.84 -1.03 4.68
N TRP A 24 18.82 -2.34 4.91
CA TRP A 24 19.95 -3.04 5.53
C TRP A 24 21.23 -2.96 4.70
N LYS A 25 21.10 -2.89 3.36
CA LYS A 25 22.23 -2.73 2.42
C LYS A 25 22.70 -1.28 2.28
N THR A 26 21.97 -0.32 2.84
CA THR A 26 22.25 1.12 2.70
C THR A 26 23.31 1.58 3.73
N PRO A 27 24.31 2.40 3.33
CA PRO A 27 25.29 3.01 4.26
C PRO A 27 24.62 3.79 5.39
N LYS A 28 25.25 3.88 6.56
CA LYS A 28 24.62 4.49 7.75
C LYS A 28 24.25 5.96 7.56
N GLU A 29 25.04 6.72 6.79
CA GLU A 29 24.82 8.14 6.57
C GLU A 29 23.62 8.45 5.67
N SER A 30 23.16 7.48 4.85
CA SER A 30 22.04 7.64 3.93
C SER A 30 20.77 6.90 4.37
N ARG A 31 20.76 6.36 5.60
CA ARG A 31 19.56 5.75 6.16
C ARG A 31 18.56 6.83 6.58
N PRO A 32 17.25 6.61 6.37
CA PRO A 32 16.22 7.50 6.87
C PRO A 32 16.27 7.56 8.40
N ASP A 33 15.85 8.70 8.95
CA ASP A 33 15.78 8.88 10.40
C ASP A 33 14.63 8.04 10.96
N PHE A 34 14.98 7.03 11.76
CA PHE A 34 14.00 6.15 12.42
C PHE A 34 13.16 6.87 13.48
N GLY A 35 13.52 8.10 13.86
CA GLY A 35 12.72 8.97 14.73
C GLY A 35 11.54 9.64 14.02
N GLU A 36 11.50 9.65 12.69
CA GLU A 36 10.43 10.29 11.95
C GLU A 36 9.15 9.44 11.97
N LEU A 37 8.06 10.00 12.51
CA LEU A 37 6.75 9.32 12.53
C LEU A 37 6.27 8.95 11.12
N LEU A 38 6.62 9.76 10.11
CA LEU A 38 6.26 9.52 8.72
C LEU A 38 6.91 8.25 8.16
N TYR A 39 8.10 7.87 8.65
CA TYR A 39 8.75 6.61 8.28
C TYR A 39 7.95 5.39 8.74
N TRP A 40 7.30 5.48 9.90
CA TRP A 40 6.49 4.38 10.47
C TRP A 40 5.08 4.30 9.87
N LEU A 41 4.61 5.38 9.25
CA LEU A 41 3.25 5.46 8.70
C LEU A 41 2.93 4.29 7.73
N PRO A 42 3.78 3.91 6.75
CA PRO A 42 3.50 2.80 5.85
C PRO A 42 3.40 1.45 6.56
N TYR A 43 4.13 1.26 7.65
CA TYR A 43 4.16 0.02 8.43
C TYR A 43 2.85 -0.26 9.15
N ILE A 44 2.10 0.81 9.45
CA ILE A 44 0.79 0.73 10.06
C ILE A 44 -0.29 0.83 8.98
N ALA A 45 -0.17 1.77 8.05
CA ALA A 45 -1.17 2.00 7.01
C ALA A 45 -1.37 0.78 6.09
N TRP A 46 -0.29 0.12 5.65
CA TRP A 46 -0.41 -1.01 4.72
C TRP A 46 -1.15 -2.23 5.30
N PRO A 47 -0.87 -2.69 6.54
CA PRO A 47 -1.68 -3.74 7.18
C PRO A 47 -3.18 -3.41 7.26
N PHE A 48 -3.52 -2.18 7.64
CA PHE A 48 -4.91 -1.73 7.70
C PHE A 48 -5.56 -1.71 6.31
N LEU A 49 -4.86 -1.14 5.32
CA LEU A 49 -5.33 -1.10 3.93
C LEU A 49 -5.48 -2.49 3.32
N ALA A 50 -4.58 -3.43 3.64
CA ALA A 50 -4.65 -4.81 3.18
C ALA A 50 -5.85 -5.56 3.76
N GLY A 51 -6.11 -5.41 5.06
CA GLY A 51 -7.30 -5.97 5.71
C GLY A 51 -8.60 -5.37 5.15
N PHE A 52 -8.62 -4.05 4.94
CA PHE A 52 -9.74 -3.36 4.30
C PHE A 52 -9.96 -3.82 2.86
N LEU A 53 -8.90 -4.01 2.08
CA LEU A 53 -9.00 -4.53 0.73
C LEU A 53 -9.64 -5.91 0.74
N LEU A 54 -9.19 -6.83 1.60
CA LEU A 54 -9.83 -8.14 1.69
C LEU A 54 -11.30 -8.05 2.05
N TYR A 55 -11.68 -7.16 2.97
CA TYR A 55 -13.07 -6.91 3.32
C TYR A 55 -13.92 -6.48 2.11
N LEU A 56 -13.35 -5.70 1.18
CA LEU A 56 -14.04 -5.35 -0.08
C LEU A 56 -14.16 -6.51 -1.07
N TYR A 57 -13.19 -7.43 -1.06
CA TYR A 57 -13.19 -8.63 -1.91
C TYR A 57 -14.01 -9.79 -1.31
N GLU A 58 -14.42 -9.68 -0.05
CA GLU A 58 -15.22 -10.70 0.62
C GLU A 58 -16.60 -10.76 -0.02
N SER A 59 -16.87 -11.84 -0.75
CA SER A 59 -18.19 -12.12 -1.31
C SER A 59 -18.62 -13.56 -0.97
N PRO A 60 -19.94 -13.83 -0.86
CA PRO A 60 -20.44 -15.18 -0.54
C PRO A 60 -20.02 -16.26 -1.54
N GLU A 61 -19.71 -15.86 -2.76
CA GLU A 61 -19.31 -16.73 -3.87
C GLU A 61 -17.81 -17.07 -3.84
N LEU A 62 -17.02 -16.26 -3.12
CA LEU A 62 -15.56 -16.39 -3.09
C LEU A 62 -15.14 -17.34 -1.97
N LYS A 63 -14.71 -18.55 -2.36
CA LYS A 63 -14.10 -19.50 -1.42
C LYS A 63 -12.72 -19.01 -0.99
N LEU A 64 -12.70 -18.31 0.15
CA LEU A 64 -11.50 -17.69 0.67
C LEU A 64 -10.63 -18.71 1.42
N SER A 65 -9.42 -18.98 0.89
CA SER A 65 -8.41 -19.77 1.58
C SER A 65 -7.46 -18.85 2.36
N LYS A 66 -6.81 -19.38 3.42
CA LYS A 66 -5.83 -18.61 4.20
C LYS A 66 -4.67 -18.11 3.34
N LEU A 67 -4.21 -18.95 2.41
CA LEU A 67 -3.15 -18.60 1.47
C LEU A 67 -3.59 -17.51 0.49
N LEU A 68 -4.86 -17.55 0.03
CA LEU A 68 -5.41 -16.52 -0.84
C LEU A 68 -5.54 -15.18 -0.10
N ALA A 69 -6.04 -15.19 1.15
CA ALA A 69 -6.12 -14.00 1.99
C ALA A 69 -4.74 -13.33 2.17
N PHE A 70 -3.71 -14.14 2.43
CA PHE A 70 -2.34 -13.65 2.54
C PHE A 70 -1.84 -13.01 1.23
N HIS A 71 -2.05 -13.68 0.09
CA HIS A 71 -1.67 -13.14 -1.23
C HIS A 71 -2.37 -11.82 -1.56
N ILE A 72 -3.67 -11.71 -1.27
CA ILE A 72 -4.44 -10.47 -1.42
C ILE A 72 -3.81 -9.37 -0.56
N GLY A 73 -3.43 -9.70 0.67
CA GLY A 73 -2.76 -8.75 1.56
C GLY A 73 -1.40 -8.27 1.04
N VAL A 74 -0.55 -9.19 0.56
CA VAL A 74 0.78 -8.87 0.00
C VAL A 74 0.67 -8.00 -1.25
N SER A 75 -0.34 -8.25 -2.10
CA SER A 75 -0.54 -7.49 -3.34
C SER A 75 -1.29 -6.17 -3.13
N ALA A 76 -1.89 -5.94 -1.95
CA ALA A 76 -2.70 -4.76 -1.67
C ALA A 76 -2.00 -3.42 -1.99
N PRO A 77 -0.73 -3.20 -1.63
CA PRO A 77 -0.05 -1.94 -1.94
C PRO A 77 0.08 -1.69 -3.45
N LEU A 78 0.32 -2.75 -4.23
CA LEU A 78 0.39 -2.66 -5.69
C LEU A 78 -0.99 -2.35 -6.28
N VAL A 79 -2.04 -3.06 -5.83
CA VAL A 79 -3.42 -2.84 -6.26
C VAL A 79 -3.87 -1.41 -5.98
N ILE A 80 -3.58 -0.88 -4.79
CA ILE A 80 -3.95 0.49 -4.41
C ILE A 80 -3.17 1.51 -5.26
N ARG A 81 -1.87 1.28 -5.49
CA ARG A 81 -1.06 2.16 -6.36
C ARG A 81 -1.59 2.20 -7.79
N THR A 82 -1.95 1.05 -8.36
CA THR A 82 -2.51 1.00 -9.72
C THR A 82 -3.87 1.69 -9.79
N MET A 83 -4.73 1.53 -8.77
CA MET A 83 -6.00 2.27 -8.68
C MET A 83 -5.78 3.79 -8.67
N ILE A 84 -4.82 4.28 -7.87
CA ILE A 84 -4.49 5.71 -7.80
C ILE A 84 -3.98 6.23 -9.15
N GLN A 85 -3.13 5.46 -9.84
CA GLN A 85 -2.56 5.85 -11.13
C GLN A 85 -3.60 5.97 -12.26
N VAL A 86 -4.71 5.24 -12.17
CA VAL A 86 -5.79 5.28 -13.17
C VAL A 86 -6.74 6.46 -12.94
N LEU A 87 -6.70 7.12 -11.77
CA LEU A 87 -7.50 8.31 -11.53
C LEU A 87 -7.05 9.44 -12.47
N PRO A 88 -7.94 9.97 -13.33
CA PRO A 88 -7.58 11.04 -14.26
C PRO A 88 -7.30 12.31 -13.45
N VAL A 89 -6.03 12.62 -13.25
CA VAL A 89 -5.59 13.92 -12.77
C VAL A 89 -5.83 14.88 -13.92
N THR A 90 -6.94 15.63 -13.88
CA THR A 90 -7.20 16.64 -14.90
C THR A 90 -6.06 17.65 -14.82
N PRO A 91 -5.21 17.79 -15.86
CA PRO A 91 -4.20 18.85 -15.85
C PRO A 91 -4.96 20.17 -15.83
N ASP A 92 -4.66 20.96 -14.81
CA ASP A 92 -5.25 22.27 -14.61
C ASP A 92 -5.06 23.11 -15.88
N LYS A 93 -6.14 23.69 -16.42
CA LYS A 93 -6.10 24.52 -17.64
C LYS A 93 -5.50 25.91 -17.36
N ILE A 94 -4.62 26.04 -16.37
CA ILE A 94 -4.02 27.32 -15.97
C ILE A 94 -2.62 27.40 -16.59
N LYS A 95 -2.53 27.73 -17.89
CA LYS A 95 -1.35 28.39 -18.49
C LYS A 95 -1.43 28.74 -19.98
N LEU A 96 -2.62 28.84 -20.59
CA LEU A 96 -2.74 29.24 -22.00
C LEU A 96 -3.16 30.71 -22.19
N GLU A 97 -3.60 31.42 -21.16
CA GLU A 97 -3.89 32.86 -21.23
C GLU A 97 -2.65 33.75 -21.00
N ASP A 98 -1.63 33.26 -20.29
CA ASP A 98 -0.41 34.04 -19.98
C ASP A 98 0.65 34.04 -21.10
N LEU A 99 0.37 33.39 -22.24
CA LEU A 99 1.29 33.34 -23.40
C LEU A 99 0.83 34.19 -24.59
N ASN A 100 -0.30 34.89 -24.47
CA ASN A 100 -0.86 35.75 -25.52
C ASN A 100 -1.09 37.22 -25.07
N GLN A 101 -0.46 37.66 -23.97
CA GLN A 101 -0.35 39.07 -23.60
C GLN A 101 1.08 39.55 -23.74
#